data_AF-A0A4Q5QRD5-F1
#
_entry.id   AF-A0A4Q5QRD5-F1
#
_cell.length_a   1.000
_cell.length_b   1.000
_cell.length_c   1.000
_cell.angle_alpha   90.00
_cell.angle_beta   90.00
_cell.angle_gamma   90.00
#
_symmetry.space_group_name_H-M   'P 1'
#
loop_
_entity.id
_entity.type
_entity.pdbx_description
1 polymer ?
#
loop_
_entity_poly.entity_id
_entity_poly.type
_entity_poly.pdbx_seq_one_letter_code
_entity_poly.pdbx_strand_id
1 'polypeptide(L)'
;VVEPVPVPPIVAMEPPASTVVAMPPAKPPAMLRSVTSVHRPTGRVSSCCWPLGDPGTQQFRFCGDPTMPSKPYCHDHAALAYVKIRDRREDAA
;
A
#
# COMPACT_ATOMS: atom_id res chain seq x y z
N VAL A 1 -13.41 -50.95 -24.30
CA VAL A 1 -12.00 -50.62 -24.02
C VAL A 1 -11.89 -49.11 -23.87
N VAL A 2 -11.83 -48.61 -22.64
CA VAL A 2 -11.04 -47.44 -22.26
C VAL A 2 -10.88 -47.58 -20.75
N GLU A 3 -9.71 -48.05 -20.34
CA GLU A 3 -9.36 -48.16 -18.93
C GLU A 3 -9.12 -46.74 -18.36
N PRO A 4 -9.56 -46.44 -17.13
CA PRO A 4 -9.35 -45.13 -16.53
C PRO A 4 -7.86 -44.93 -16.18
N VAL A 5 -7.31 -43.80 -16.65
CA VAL A 5 -5.94 -43.37 -16.38
C VAL A 5 -5.76 -43.12 -14.88
N PRO A 6 -4.71 -43.67 -14.24
CA PRO A 6 -4.45 -43.41 -12.83
C PRO A 6 -3.88 -41.99 -12.64
N VAL A 7 -4.57 -41.18 -11.83
CA VAL A 7 -4.06 -39.88 -11.36
C VAL A 7 -2.99 -40.11 -10.28
N PRO A 8 -1.84 -39.39 -10.31
CA PRO A 8 -0.82 -39.54 -9.28
C PRO A 8 -1.28 -38.92 -7.95
N PRO A 9 -0.80 -39.43 -6.80
CA PRO A 9 -1.04 -38.80 -5.52
C PRO A 9 -0.34 -37.44 -5.49
N ILE A 10 -1.12 -36.38 -5.27
CA ILE A 10 -0.59 -35.07 -4.92
C ILE A 10 0.18 -35.21 -3.60
N VAL A 11 1.51 -35.18 -3.67
CA VAL A 11 2.34 -35.10 -2.48
C VAL A 11 2.03 -33.77 -1.79
N ALA A 12 1.41 -33.86 -0.61
CA ALA A 12 1.22 -32.74 0.28
C ALA A 12 2.61 -32.27 0.73
N MET A 13 3.16 -31.27 0.04
CA MET A 13 4.35 -30.60 0.50
C MET A 13 3.91 -29.67 1.64
N GLU A 14 4.10 -30.15 2.86
CA GLU A 14 3.90 -29.37 4.08
C GLU A 14 4.69 -28.06 3.97
N PRO A 15 4.06 -26.90 4.26
CA PRO A 15 4.80 -25.64 4.30
C PRO A 15 5.90 -25.79 5.37
N PRO A 16 7.15 -25.34 5.11
CA PRO A 16 8.17 -25.40 6.13
C PRO A 16 7.65 -24.61 7.33
N ALA A 17 7.58 -25.29 8.48
CA ALA A 17 7.29 -24.66 9.75
C ALA A 17 8.26 -23.49 9.89
N SER A 18 7.74 -22.27 9.69
CA SER A 18 8.48 -21.03 9.92
C SER A 18 8.82 -21.00 11.40
N THR A 19 10.05 -21.40 11.72
CA THR A 19 10.63 -21.25 13.04
C THR A 19 10.69 -19.75 13.32
N VAL A 20 9.71 -19.26 14.07
CA VAL A 20 9.66 -17.87 14.51
C VAL A 20 10.81 -17.63 15.47
N VAL A 21 11.87 -16.98 15.00
CA VAL A 21 12.89 -16.42 15.88
C VAL A 21 12.22 -15.27 16.63
N ALA A 22 11.99 -15.45 17.93
CA ALA A 22 11.43 -14.42 18.78
C ALA A 22 12.36 -13.19 18.81
N MET A 23 11.95 -12.10 18.14
CA MET A 23 12.57 -10.80 18.32
C MET A 23 12.36 -10.34 19.77
N PRO A 24 13.39 -9.80 20.46
CA PRO A 24 13.19 -9.18 21.77
C PRO A 24 12.31 -7.93 21.63
N PRO A 25 11.48 -7.57 22.64
CA PRO A 25 10.66 -6.37 22.60
C PRO A 25 11.55 -5.14 22.81
N ALA A 26 12.14 -4.63 21.73
CA ALA A 26 12.72 -3.30 21.73
C ALA A 26 11.57 -2.29 21.85
N LYS A 27 11.49 -1.61 23.00
CA LYS A 27 10.61 -0.47 23.23
C LYS A 27 10.82 0.51 22.06
N PRO A 28 9.78 0.84 21.26
CA PRO A 28 9.96 1.82 20.20
C PRO A 28 10.42 3.13 20.86
N PRO A 29 11.48 3.79 20.38
CA PRO A 29 11.79 5.13 20.83
C PRO A 29 10.55 5.99 20.59
N ALA A 30 9.95 6.47 21.68
CA ALA A 30 8.87 7.43 21.67
C ALA A 30 9.40 8.76 21.11
N MET A 31 9.52 8.82 19.80
CA MET A 31 9.73 10.04 19.03
C MET A 31 8.74 9.98 17.87
N LEU A 32 7.44 9.98 18.20
CA LEU A 32 6.48 10.55 17.26
C LEU A 32 6.91 12.01 17.10
N ARG A 33 7.75 12.28 16.10
CA ARG A 33 7.92 13.65 15.59
C ARG A 33 6.51 14.11 15.29
N SER A 34 6.07 15.12 16.04
CA SER A 34 4.81 15.79 15.85
C SER A 34 4.70 16.06 14.36
N VAL A 35 3.87 15.28 13.65
CA VAL A 35 3.55 15.58 12.27
C VAL A 35 2.85 16.93 12.39
N THR A 36 3.57 17.99 12.06
CA THR A 36 3.01 19.33 12.03
C THR A 36 1.76 19.22 11.19
N SER A 37 0.63 19.51 11.82
CA SER A 37 -0.73 19.41 11.29
C SER A 37 -0.70 19.44 9.77
N VAL A 38 -1.01 18.30 9.15
CA VAL A 38 -1.26 18.19 7.71
C VAL A 38 -2.01 19.44 7.32
N HIS A 39 -1.47 20.21 6.38
CA HIS A 39 -2.10 21.40 5.84
C HIS A 39 -3.45 20.92 5.30
N ARG A 40 -4.49 20.95 6.14
CA ARG A 40 -5.83 20.53 5.80
C ARG A 40 -6.42 21.79 5.21
N PRO A 41 -6.48 21.90 3.88
CA PRO A 41 -7.03 23.10 3.26
C PRO A 41 -8.47 23.27 3.76
N THR A 42 -8.70 24.32 4.53
CA THR A 42 -10.01 24.73 5.06
C THR A 42 -10.86 25.40 3.98
N GLY A 43 -10.69 25.01 2.72
CA GLY A 43 -11.33 25.57 1.53
C GLY A 43 -11.23 24.63 0.33
N ARG A 44 -11.89 24.97 -0.80
CA ARG A 44 -11.74 24.21 -2.06
C ARG A 44 -10.27 24.21 -2.47
N VAL A 45 -9.59 23.11 -2.22
CA VAL A 45 -8.22 22.91 -2.68
C VAL A 45 -8.23 22.89 -4.20
N SER A 46 -7.62 23.89 -4.81
CA SER A 46 -7.42 23.94 -6.27
C SER A 46 -6.16 23.21 -6.70
N SER A 47 -5.31 22.81 -5.75
CA SER A 47 -3.98 22.21 -5.97
C SER A 47 -3.86 20.82 -5.34
N CYS A 48 -3.20 19.89 -6.02
CA CYS A 48 -3.09 18.48 -5.65
C CYS A 48 -2.25 18.30 -4.38
N CYS A 49 -2.83 17.62 -3.40
CA CYS A 49 -2.20 17.36 -2.09
C CYS A 49 -1.32 16.10 -2.06
N TRP A 50 -0.81 15.63 -3.19
CA TRP A 50 0.03 14.43 -3.22
C TRP A 50 1.45 14.75 -2.74
N PRO A 51 1.98 14.04 -1.72
CA PRO A 51 3.32 14.28 -1.21
C PRO A 51 4.37 13.75 -2.20
N LEU A 52 5.36 14.59 -2.48
CA LEU A 52 6.52 14.27 -3.30
C LEU A 52 7.77 14.37 -2.43
N GLY A 53 8.59 13.32 -2.44
CA GLY A 53 9.82 13.23 -1.66
C GLY A 53 9.63 12.70 -0.24
N ASP A 54 10.74 12.67 0.50
CA ASP A 54 10.78 12.18 1.88
C ASP A 54 10.62 13.35 2.88
N PRO A 55 9.79 13.22 3.93
CA PRO A 55 9.53 14.28 4.92
C PRO A 55 10.75 14.71 5.74
N GLY A 56 11.89 14.02 5.66
CA GLY A 56 13.17 14.42 6.22
C GLY A 56 14.04 15.28 5.30
N THR A 57 13.61 15.51 4.06
CA THR A 57 14.42 16.18 3.04
C THR A 57 13.85 17.56 2.69
N GLN A 58 14.72 18.52 2.33
CA GLN A 58 14.30 19.88 1.93
C GLN A 58 13.47 19.92 0.62
N GLN A 59 13.47 18.80 -0.11
CA GLN A 59 12.73 18.58 -1.34
C GLN A 59 11.31 18.04 -1.10
N PHE A 60 10.87 17.89 0.17
CA PHE A 60 9.50 17.52 0.49
C PHE A 60 8.52 18.60 0.05
N ARG A 61 7.65 18.26 -0.90
CA ARG A 61 6.68 19.19 -1.50
C ARG A 61 5.37 18.49 -1.81
N PHE A 62 4.33 19.26 -2.11
CA PHE A 62 3.09 18.74 -2.67
C PHE A 62 3.04 19.03 -4.17
N CYS A 63 2.45 18.10 -4.93
CA CYS A 63 2.37 18.14 -6.40
C CYS A 63 1.89 19.48 -6.96
N GLY A 64 0.83 20.08 -6.42
CA GLY A 64 0.39 21.41 -6.83
C GLY A 64 -0.48 21.47 -8.10
N ASP A 65 -0.57 20.39 -8.88
CA ASP A 65 -1.45 20.30 -10.07
C ASP A 65 -2.92 20.55 -9.78
N PRO A 66 -3.74 20.95 -10.77
CA PRO A 66 -5.17 21.17 -10.57
C PRO A 66 -5.86 19.93 -10.01
N THR A 67 -6.58 20.11 -8.91
CA THR A 67 -7.40 19.04 -8.33
C THR A 67 -8.57 18.68 -9.22
N MET A 68 -8.94 17.41 -9.21
CA MET A 68 -10.18 17.00 -9.86
C MET A 68 -11.39 17.44 -9.03
N PRO A 69 -12.51 17.83 -9.68
CA PRO A 69 -13.76 18.07 -8.96
C PRO A 69 -14.11 16.82 -8.16
N SER A 70 -14.47 17.01 -6.89
CA SER A 70 -14.77 15.98 -5.87
C SER A 70 -13.59 15.18 -5.28
N LYS A 71 -12.33 15.38 -5.70
CA LYS A 71 -11.15 14.69 -5.13
C LYS A 71 -10.05 15.68 -4.73
N PRO A 72 -9.24 15.38 -3.69
CA PRO A 72 -8.12 16.24 -3.28
C PRO A 72 -6.85 16.09 -4.16
N TYR A 73 -6.89 15.26 -5.20
CA TYR A 73 -5.75 14.94 -6.06
C TYR A 73 -6.04 15.22 -7.54
N CYS A 74 -4.99 15.42 -8.34
CA CYS A 74 -5.08 15.46 -9.81
C CYS A 74 -5.36 14.07 -10.38
N HIS A 75 -5.59 13.95 -11.69
CA HIS A 75 -5.93 12.68 -12.34
C HIS A 75 -4.88 11.59 -12.09
N ASP A 76 -3.60 11.94 -12.21
CA ASP A 76 -2.47 11.01 -12.07
C ASP A 76 -2.36 10.45 -10.64
N HIS A 77 -2.28 11.36 -9.66
CA HIS A 77 -2.19 10.98 -8.26
C HIS A 77 -3.48 10.36 -7.70
N ALA A 78 -4.65 10.67 -8.25
CA ALA A 78 -5.89 10.00 -7.89
C ALA A 78 -5.86 8.51 -8.29
N ALA A 79 -5.27 8.16 -9.44
CA ALA A 79 -5.13 6.76 -9.85
C ALA A 79 -4.23 5.97 -8.90
N LEU A 80 -3.17 6.61 -8.38
CA LEU A 80 -2.27 6.01 -7.37
C LEU A 80 -2.94 5.90 -5.99
N ALA A 81 -3.75 6.87 -5.59
CA ALA A 81 -4.44 6.87 -4.30
C ALA A 81 -5.59 5.85 -4.24
N TYR A 82 -6.34 5.69 -5.34
CA TYR A 82 -7.58 4.92 -5.39
C TYR A 82 -7.45 3.62 -6.18
N VAL A 83 -6.31 2.94 -6.09
CA VAL A 83 -6.17 1.59 -6.63
C VAL A 83 -7.20 0.69 -5.97
N LYS A 84 -8.16 0.17 -6.76
CA LYS A 84 -9.05 -0.88 -6.27
C LYS A 84 -8.17 -2.04 -5.85
N ILE A 85 -8.39 -2.56 -4.64
CA ILE A 85 -7.80 -3.83 -4.22
C ILE A 85 -8.24 -4.84 -5.26
N ARG A 86 -7.35 -5.19 -6.20
CA ARG A 86 -7.56 -6.35 -7.06
C ARG A 86 -7.60 -7.52 -6.11
N ASP A 87 -8.73 -8.22 -6.12
CA ASP A 87 -8.92 -9.42 -5.30
C ASP A 87 -7.74 -10.33 -5.60
N ARG A 88 -6.90 -10.60 -4.59
CA ARG A 88 -5.69 -11.46 -4.69
C ARG A 88 -6.07 -12.94 -4.91
N ARG A 89 -7.23 -13.17 -5.51
CA ARG A 89 -7.91 -14.46 -5.63
C ARG A 89 -7.80 -15.03 -7.04
N GLU A 90 -7.47 -14.22 -8.04
CA GLU A 90 -7.37 -14.67 -9.43
C GLU A 90 -5.98 -15.20 -9.81
N ASP A 91 -4.92 -14.88 -9.06
CA ASP A 91 -3.58 -15.48 -9.24
C ASP A 91 -3.43 -16.86 -8.55
N ALA A 92 -4.53 -17.44 -8.07
CA ALA A 92 -4.57 -18.71 -7.34
C ALA A 92 -5.52 -19.76 -7.95
N ALA A 93 -5.91 -19.60 -9.22
CA ALA A 93 -6.75 -20.57 -9.96
C ALA A 93 -5.98 -21.25 -11.09
#